data_AF-C7BU81-F1
#
_entry.id   AF-C7BU81-F1
#
_cell.length_a   1.000
_cell.length_b   1.000
_cell.length_c   1.000
_cell.angle_alpha   90.00
_cell.angle_beta   90.00
_cell.angle_gamma   90.00
#
_symmetry.space_group_name_H-M   'P 1'
#
loop_
_entity.id
_entity.type
_entity.pdbx_description
1 polymer ?
#
loop_
_entity_poly.entity_id
_entity_poly.type
_entity_poly.pdbx_seq_one_letter_code
_entity_poly.pdbx_strand_id
1 'polypeptide(L)'
;MKVTNETKIYIPYSIVIASIVPIFIISLLFPSFPVTDFDIWLDNFIDNYLLGQIGLWSSLHPFSTKIIANYVNIFGPVFGLIISYLFIKKTTISINDLDKKNIYKNTFGIMIILLFDIGFVCINYFLSSDFMQHRGSFLLFGQYILFFTIPASIWFLSYAAIISLNFLIFSVFHFFHCKNHHQKQ
;
A
#
# COMPACT_ATOMS: atom_id res chain seq x y z
N MET A 1 15.35 -14.54 0.54
CA MET A 1 14.45 -15.69 0.57
C MET A 1 15.26 -16.95 0.82
N LYS A 2 15.04 -17.63 1.95
CA LYS A 2 15.66 -18.94 2.21
C LYS A 2 14.71 -20.05 1.78
N VAL A 3 15.26 -21.09 1.19
CA VAL A 3 14.50 -22.20 0.63
C VAL A 3 14.59 -23.38 1.62
N THR A 4 13.45 -23.87 2.10
CA THR A 4 13.36 -24.89 3.17
C THR A 4 12.17 -25.82 2.96
N ASN A 5 12.13 -27.00 3.58
CA ASN A 5 10.99 -27.92 3.46
C ASN A 5 9.69 -27.42 4.12
N GLU A 6 9.76 -26.34 4.91
CA GLU A 6 8.61 -25.71 5.57
C GLU A 6 8.45 -24.26 5.12
N THR A 7 7.20 -23.82 4.94
CA THR A 7 6.85 -22.43 4.66
C THR A 7 6.63 -21.69 5.98
N LYS A 8 7.45 -20.67 6.26
CA LYS A 8 7.30 -19.80 7.43
C LYS A 8 7.12 -18.37 6.95
N ILE A 9 5.98 -17.76 7.28
CA ILE A 9 5.64 -16.39 6.91
C ILE A 9 5.98 -15.48 8.09
N TYR A 10 6.77 -14.43 7.83
CA TYR A 10 7.13 -13.44 8.84
C TYR A 10 6.50 -12.09 8.52
N ILE A 11 5.76 -11.53 9.48
CA ILE A 11 5.20 -10.17 9.39
C ILE A 11 5.93 -9.26 10.40
N PRO A 12 6.55 -8.14 9.96
CA PRO A 12 7.20 -7.19 10.86
C PRO A 12 6.17 -6.30 11.59
N TYR A 13 5.43 -6.87 12.54
CA TYR A 13 4.31 -6.19 13.23
C TYR A 13 4.69 -4.84 13.86
N SER A 14 5.89 -4.71 14.43
CA SER A 14 6.34 -3.45 15.04
C SER A 14 6.40 -2.29 14.04
N ILE A 15 6.91 -2.55 12.84
CA ILE A 15 7.01 -1.55 11.77
C ILE A 15 5.63 -1.27 11.18
N VAL A 16 4.81 -2.30 11.00
CA VAL A 16 3.41 -2.17 10.56
C VAL A 16 2.64 -1.23 11.48
N ILE A 17 2.70 -1.46 12.79
CA ILE A 17 2.03 -0.62 13.79
C ILE A 17 2.63 0.80 13.76
N ALA A 18 3.96 0.93 13.80
CA ALA A 18 4.62 2.22 13.77
C ALA A 18 4.28 3.05 12.52
N SER A 19 4.04 2.40 11.38
CA SER A 19 3.66 3.07 10.13
C SER A 19 2.19 3.51 10.08
N ILE A 20 1.31 2.86 10.83
CA ILE A 20 -0.13 3.17 10.87
C ILE A 20 -0.43 4.23 11.94
N VAL A 21 0.28 4.22 13.07
CA VAL A 21 0.06 5.14 14.19
C VAL A 21 -0.03 6.62 13.75
N PRO A 22 0.82 7.14 12.84
CA PRO A 22 0.69 8.51 12.37
C PRO A 22 -0.66 8.86 11.75
N ILE A 23 -1.35 7.91 11.09
CA ILE A 23 -2.68 8.13 10.51
C ILE A 23 -3.69 8.48 11.62
N PHE A 24 -3.61 7.79 12.76
CA PHE A 24 -4.46 8.05 13.93
C PHE A 24 -4.05 9.31 14.67
N ILE A 25 -2.76 9.61 14.74
CA ILE A 25 -2.28 10.86 15.33
C ILE A 25 -2.80 12.06 14.52
N ILE A 26 -2.69 12.01 13.19
CA ILE A 26 -3.17 13.07 12.30
C ILE A 26 -4.69 13.27 12.48
N SER A 27 -5.47 12.19 12.52
CA SER A 27 -6.93 12.28 12.69
C SER A 27 -7.38 12.86 14.02
N LEU A 28 -6.56 12.74 15.07
CA LEU A 28 -6.83 13.30 16.40
C LEU A 28 -6.33 14.74 16.56
N LEU A 29 -5.20 15.09 15.93
CA LEU A 29 -4.57 16.39 16.10
C LEU A 29 -5.13 17.47 15.16
N PHE A 30 -5.49 17.11 13.93
CA PHE A 30 -5.88 18.10 12.93
C PHE A 30 -7.41 18.23 12.82
N PRO A 31 -7.94 19.46 12.75
CA PRO A 31 -9.36 19.70 12.58
C PRO A 31 -9.86 19.27 11.19
N SER A 32 -11.18 19.15 11.05
CA SER A 32 -11.84 18.88 9.76
C SER A 32 -11.55 19.95 8.71
N PHE A 33 -11.45 21.20 9.16
CA PHE A 33 -11.21 22.39 8.33
C PHE A 33 -10.08 23.20 8.96
N PRO A 34 -9.28 23.95 8.18
CA PRO A 34 -8.22 24.78 8.73
C PRO A 34 -8.80 25.86 9.65
N VAL A 35 -8.31 25.95 10.90
CA VAL A 35 -8.81 26.95 11.88
C VAL A 35 -7.71 27.92 12.30
N THR A 36 -6.46 27.45 12.35
CA THR A 36 -5.29 28.27 12.74
C THR A 36 -4.48 28.72 11.52
N ASP A 37 -3.65 29.75 11.69
CA ASP A 37 -2.71 30.19 10.65
C ASP A 37 -1.77 29.06 10.20
N PHE A 38 -1.37 28.20 11.15
CA PHE A 38 -0.57 27.03 10.85
C PHE A 38 -1.33 26.01 9.98
N ASP A 39 -2.61 25.77 10.28
CA ASP A 39 -3.44 24.85 9.48
C ASP A 39 -3.60 25.36 8.05
N ILE A 40 -3.87 26.66 7.88
CA ILE A 40 -4.03 27.30 6.58
C ILE A 40 -2.71 27.25 5.80
N TRP A 41 -1.59 27.53 6.47
CA TRP A 41 -0.27 27.42 5.86
C TRP A 41 0.01 25.98 5.42
N LEU A 42 -0.30 24.99 6.26
CA LEU A 42 -0.08 23.58 5.95
C LEU A 42 -0.98 23.11 4.79
N ASP A 43 -2.24 23.51 4.76
CA ASP A 43 -3.18 23.18 3.68
C ASP A 43 -2.65 23.70 2.33
N ASN A 44 -2.22 24.97 2.30
CA ASN A 44 -1.59 25.57 1.13
C ASN A 44 -0.25 24.91 0.78
N PHE A 45 0.53 24.50 1.78
CA PHE A 45 1.80 23.81 1.54
C PHE A 45 1.55 22.47 0.83
N ILE A 46 0.53 21.72 1.27
CA ILE A 46 0.18 20.43 0.66
C ILE A 46 -0.26 20.63 -0.80
N ASP A 47 -1.09 21.64 -1.07
CA ASP A 47 -1.62 21.90 -2.41
C ASP A 47 -0.54 22.39 -3.39
N ASN A 48 0.43 23.17 -2.91
CA ASN A 48 1.46 23.78 -3.77
C ASN A 48 2.74 22.95 -3.89
N TYR A 49 3.10 22.17 -2.87
CA TYR A 49 4.40 21.50 -2.79
C TYR A 49 4.33 19.98 -2.59
N LEU A 50 3.16 19.42 -2.24
CA LEU A 50 2.96 17.98 -2.15
C LEU A 50 1.98 17.51 -3.24
N LEU A 51 1.18 16.50 -2.94
CA LEU A 51 0.31 15.86 -3.92
C LEU A 51 -1.09 16.49 -3.97
N GLY A 52 -1.35 17.53 -3.17
CA GLY A 52 -2.67 18.16 -3.07
C GLY A 52 -3.77 17.19 -2.62
N GLN A 53 -4.97 17.37 -3.17
CA GLN A 53 -6.14 16.53 -2.88
C GLN A 53 -6.14 15.26 -3.76
N ILE A 54 -5.58 14.16 -3.23
CA ILE A 54 -5.47 12.88 -3.94
C ILE A 54 -5.98 11.70 -3.11
N GLY A 55 -6.22 10.57 -3.78
CA GLY A 55 -6.57 9.32 -3.14
C GLY A 55 -7.91 9.38 -2.41
N LEU A 56 -7.99 8.67 -1.29
CA LEU A 56 -9.19 8.62 -0.46
C LEU A 56 -9.30 9.91 0.36
N TRP A 57 -10.48 10.53 0.39
CA TRP A 57 -10.75 11.70 1.24
C TRP A 57 -12.22 11.78 1.64
N SER A 58 -12.55 12.75 2.50
CA SER A 58 -13.94 13.06 2.89
C SER A 58 -14.20 14.56 2.82
N SER A 59 -15.28 14.96 2.15
CA SER A 59 -15.72 16.36 2.11
C SER A 59 -16.23 16.91 3.45
N LEU A 60 -16.53 16.07 4.44
CA LEU A 60 -16.82 16.51 5.82
C LEU A 60 -15.55 16.79 6.63
N HIS A 61 -14.41 16.22 6.20
CA HIS A 61 -13.12 16.33 6.86
C HIS A 61 -12.00 16.63 5.85
N PRO A 62 -12.14 17.66 4.99
CA PRO A 62 -11.27 17.84 3.84
C PRO A 62 -9.81 18.05 4.23
N PHE A 63 -9.54 18.82 5.30
CA PHE A 63 -8.18 19.14 5.71
C PHE A 63 -7.45 17.93 6.32
N SER A 64 -8.02 17.32 7.36
CA SER A 64 -7.39 16.18 8.02
C SER A 64 -7.26 14.96 7.10
N THR A 65 -8.25 14.70 6.22
CA THR A 65 -8.13 13.61 5.24
C THR A 65 -7.12 13.91 4.13
N LYS A 66 -6.94 15.18 3.71
CA LYS A 66 -5.87 15.59 2.78
C LYS A 66 -4.47 15.31 3.36
N ILE A 67 -4.24 15.64 4.63
CA ILE A 67 -2.97 15.34 5.32
C ILE A 67 -2.74 13.83 5.37
N ILE A 68 -3.76 13.05 5.76
CA ILE A 68 -3.68 11.59 5.82
C ILE A 68 -3.36 11.00 4.43
N ALA A 69 -4.05 11.45 3.38
CA ALA A 69 -3.83 10.94 2.03
C ALA A 69 -2.40 11.23 1.54
N ASN A 70 -1.87 12.42 1.80
CA ASN A 70 -0.49 12.74 1.46
C ASN A 70 0.50 11.89 2.26
N TYR A 71 0.27 11.70 3.57
CA TYR A 71 1.08 10.80 4.37
C TYR A 71 1.08 9.38 3.78
N VAL A 72 -0.10 8.84 3.45
CA VAL A 72 -0.25 7.49 2.89
C VAL A 72 0.48 7.36 1.56
N ASN A 73 0.36 8.33 0.66
CA ASN A 73 0.94 8.24 -0.67
C ASN A 73 2.45 8.51 -0.70
N ILE A 74 2.98 9.33 0.21
CA ILE A 74 4.42 9.59 0.30
C ILE A 74 5.12 8.45 1.06
N PHE A 75 4.60 8.07 2.22
CA PHE A 75 5.27 7.11 3.11
C PHE A 75 4.86 5.66 2.84
N GLY A 76 3.71 5.41 2.23
CA GLY A 76 3.25 4.06 1.86
C GLY A 76 4.27 3.29 1.02
N PRO A 77 4.81 3.85 -0.08
CA PRO A 77 5.87 3.20 -0.85
C PRO A 77 7.13 2.92 -0.03
N VAL A 78 7.55 3.88 0.81
CA VAL A 78 8.78 3.79 1.62
C VAL A 78 8.67 2.68 2.66
N PHE A 79 7.61 2.70 3.47
CA PHE A 79 7.35 1.63 4.45
C PHE A 79 7.02 0.31 3.76
N GLY A 80 6.34 0.35 2.62
CA GLY A 80 6.09 -0.83 1.79
C GLY A 80 7.38 -1.54 1.42
N LEU A 81 8.39 -0.81 0.91
CA LEU A 81 9.71 -1.38 0.62
C LEU A 81 10.39 -1.96 1.86
N ILE A 82 10.36 -1.26 3.00
CA ILE A 82 10.96 -1.75 4.26
C ILE A 82 10.28 -3.03 4.75
N ILE A 83 8.95 -3.03 4.79
CA ILE A 83 8.13 -4.17 5.22
C ILE A 83 8.37 -5.35 4.28
N SER A 84 8.33 -5.13 2.96
CA SER A 84 8.61 -6.15 1.95
C SER A 84 10.02 -6.72 2.13
N TYR A 85 11.04 -5.88 2.29
CA TYR A 85 12.42 -6.35 2.51
C TYR A 85 12.52 -7.27 3.73
N LEU A 86 11.93 -6.88 4.87
CA LEU A 86 11.96 -7.70 6.09
C LEU A 86 11.16 -8.99 5.95
N PHE A 87 10.00 -8.91 5.29
CA PHE A 87 9.18 -10.06 4.92
C PHE A 87 10.01 -11.05 4.09
N ILE A 88 10.60 -10.62 2.98
CA ILE A 88 11.38 -11.46 2.06
C ILE A 88 12.62 -12.07 2.73
N LYS A 89 13.29 -11.30 3.59
CA LYS A 89 14.51 -11.72 4.28
C LYS A 89 14.25 -12.88 5.25
N LYS A 90 13.10 -12.87 5.91
CA LYS A 90 12.75 -13.82 6.97
C LYS A 90 11.77 -14.92 6.55
N THR A 91 11.00 -14.69 5.49
CA THR A 91 10.07 -15.69 4.94
C THR A 91 10.82 -16.78 4.20
N THR A 92 10.39 -18.03 4.40
CA THR A 92 10.88 -19.23 3.71
C THR A 92 9.77 -19.86 2.89
N ILE A 93 10.10 -20.38 1.69
CA ILE A 93 9.15 -21.07 0.79
C ILE A 93 9.75 -22.42 0.41
N SER A 94 8.88 -23.42 0.28
CA SER A 94 9.23 -24.77 -0.14
C SER A 94 9.48 -24.91 -1.64
N ILE A 95 10.53 -25.68 -2.00
CA ILE A 95 10.89 -26.01 -3.39
C ILE A 95 9.76 -26.80 -4.07
N ASN A 96 9.12 -27.69 -3.31
CA ASN A 96 8.07 -28.58 -3.83
C ASN A 96 6.83 -27.80 -4.32
N ASP A 97 6.61 -26.60 -3.79
CA ASP A 97 5.52 -25.70 -4.22
C ASP A 97 5.89 -24.90 -5.48
N LEU A 98 7.20 -24.69 -5.72
CA LEU A 98 7.71 -24.01 -6.90
C LEU A 98 7.72 -24.95 -8.10
N ASP A 99 8.14 -26.20 -7.94
CA ASP A 99 8.30 -27.15 -9.06
C ASP A 99 6.97 -27.56 -9.73
N LYS A 100 5.82 -27.35 -9.07
CA LYS A 100 4.49 -27.64 -9.63
C LYS A 100 3.91 -26.50 -10.47
N LYS A 101 4.54 -25.32 -10.51
CA LYS A 101 3.95 -24.15 -11.18
C LYS A 101 4.28 -24.12 -12.68
N ASN A 102 3.23 -23.94 -13.48
CA ASN A 102 3.33 -23.80 -14.93
C ASN A 102 3.79 -22.38 -15.31
N ILE A 103 4.78 -22.28 -16.20
CA ILE A 103 5.35 -21.01 -16.68
C ILE A 103 4.29 -20.07 -17.28
N TYR A 104 3.32 -20.60 -18.03
CA TYR A 104 2.26 -19.79 -18.65
C TYR A 104 1.33 -19.16 -17.61
N LYS A 105 1.03 -19.88 -16.52
CA LYS A 105 0.25 -19.34 -15.40
C LYS A 105 1.03 -18.23 -14.67
N ASN A 106 2.36 -18.33 -14.63
CA ASN A 106 3.20 -17.32 -14.01
C ASN A 106 3.30 -16.04 -14.86
N THR A 107 3.47 -16.15 -16.19
CA THR A 107 3.48 -15.00 -17.11
C THR A 107 2.14 -14.26 -17.11
N PHE A 108 1.02 -14.98 -17.12
CA PHE A 108 -0.30 -14.37 -17.00
C PHE A 108 -0.51 -13.66 -15.65
N GLY A 109 -0.01 -14.27 -14.56
CA GLY A 109 -0.02 -13.65 -13.23
C GLY A 109 0.77 -12.33 -13.18
N ILE A 110 1.94 -12.26 -13.82
CA ILE A 110 2.73 -11.02 -13.97
C ILE A 110 1.91 -9.94 -14.66
N MET A 111 1.25 -10.26 -15.78
CA MET A 111 0.43 -9.28 -16.51
C MET A 111 -0.71 -8.73 -15.66
N ILE A 112 -1.43 -9.58 -14.94
CA ILE A 112 -2.53 -9.15 -14.05
C ILE A 112 -2.01 -8.17 -12.99
N ILE A 113 -0.85 -8.43 -12.43
CA ILE A 113 -0.32 -7.61 -11.33
C ILE A 113 0.22 -6.29 -11.84
N LEU A 114 0.87 -6.27 -13.00
CA LEU A 114 1.24 -5.01 -13.64
C LEU A 114 0.00 -4.14 -13.95
N LEU A 115 -1.09 -4.74 -14.42
CA LEU A 115 -2.35 -4.01 -14.62
C LEU A 115 -2.91 -3.48 -13.29
N PHE A 116 -2.82 -4.28 -12.22
CA PHE A 116 -3.24 -3.86 -10.89
C PHE A 116 -2.38 -2.72 -10.35
N ASP A 117 -1.06 -2.76 -10.55
CA ASP A 117 -0.13 -1.71 -10.15
C ASP A 117 -0.42 -0.40 -10.88
N ILE A 118 -0.67 -0.45 -12.18
CA ILE A 118 -1.06 0.72 -12.97
C ILE A 118 -2.36 1.31 -12.41
N GLY A 119 -3.38 0.48 -12.19
CA GLY A 119 -4.65 0.92 -11.59
C GLY A 119 -4.45 1.53 -10.20
N PHE A 120 -3.60 0.92 -9.39
CA PHE A 120 -3.29 1.38 -8.05
C PHE A 120 -2.57 2.73 -8.07
N VAL A 121 -1.57 2.92 -8.93
CA VAL A 121 -0.89 4.21 -9.12
C VAL A 121 -1.87 5.27 -9.64
N CYS A 122 -2.72 4.92 -10.62
CA CYS A 122 -3.76 5.81 -11.13
C CYS A 122 -4.68 6.32 -10.00
N ILE A 123 -5.20 5.41 -9.18
CA ILE A 123 -6.11 5.78 -8.08
C ILE A 123 -5.41 6.65 -7.02
N ASN A 124 -4.15 6.35 -6.71
CA ASN A 124 -3.44 7.03 -5.63
C ASN A 124 -2.91 8.42 -6.00
N TYR A 125 -2.44 8.61 -7.24
CA TYR A 125 -1.71 9.83 -7.62
C TYR A 125 -2.48 10.71 -8.61
N PHE A 126 -3.46 10.16 -9.33
CA PHE A 126 -4.15 10.88 -10.40
C PHE A 126 -5.65 11.05 -10.16
N LEU A 127 -6.22 10.32 -9.20
CA LEU A 127 -7.64 10.37 -8.86
C LEU A 127 -7.86 10.76 -7.41
N SER A 128 -9.02 11.34 -7.15
CA SER A 128 -9.51 11.63 -5.80
C SER A 128 -10.89 10.99 -5.62
N SER A 129 -11.08 10.25 -4.54
CA SER A 129 -12.33 9.56 -4.22
C SER A 129 -12.90 10.07 -2.90
N ASP A 130 -14.00 10.82 -2.99
CA ASP A 130 -14.71 11.34 -1.82
C ASP A 130 -15.67 10.29 -1.24
N PHE A 131 -15.43 9.87 0.00
CA PHE A 131 -16.27 8.90 0.70
C PHE A 131 -17.69 9.40 0.98
N MET A 132 -17.90 10.71 1.01
CA MET A 132 -19.25 11.27 1.19
C MET A 132 -20.12 11.20 -0.07
N GLN A 133 -19.51 11.08 -1.25
CA GLN A 133 -20.27 10.96 -2.51
C GLN A 133 -20.82 9.55 -2.74
N HIS A 134 -20.39 8.57 -1.95
CA HIS A 134 -20.76 7.16 -2.11
C HIS A 134 -21.97 6.81 -1.24
N ARG A 135 -22.94 6.08 -1.80
CA ARG A 135 -24.05 5.50 -1.03
C ARG A 135 -23.58 4.20 -0.34
N GLY A 136 -23.93 4.01 0.93
CA GLY A 136 -23.69 2.75 1.68
C GLY A 136 -22.58 2.83 2.72
N SER A 137 -21.86 1.73 2.96
CA SER A 137 -20.89 1.61 4.07
C SER A 137 -19.71 2.57 3.99
N PHE A 138 -19.34 3.05 2.80
CA PHE A 138 -18.28 4.06 2.63
C PHE A 138 -18.65 5.42 3.25
N LEU A 139 -19.95 5.73 3.32
CA LEU A 139 -20.44 6.94 3.97
C LEU A 139 -20.09 6.96 5.47
N LEU A 140 -20.17 5.80 6.15
CA LEU A 140 -19.82 5.69 7.57
C LEU A 140 -18.35 6.05 7.82
N PHE A 141 -17.46 5.65 6.91
CA PHE A 141 -16.04 5.98 6.99
C PHE A 141 -15.76 7.44 6.65
N GLY A 142 -16.59 8.09 5.83
CA GLY A 142 -16.50 9.51 5.51
C GLY A 142 -17.09 10.43 6.58
N GLN A 143 -18.08 9.95 7.35
CA GLN A 143 -18.85 10.74 8.31
C GLN A 143 -18.08 11.06 9.60
N TYR A 144 -17.19 10.17 10.03
CA TYR A 144 -16.41 10.33 11.25
C TYR A 144 -14.92 10.19 10.94
N ILE A 145 -14.14 11.21 11.28
CA ILE A 145 -12.69 11.24 11.01
C ILE A 145 -11.93 10.05 11.64
N LEU A 146 -12.35 9.57 12.81
CA LEU A 146 -11.76 8.38 13.43
C LEU A 146 -12.08 7.08 12.70
N PHE A 147 -13.22 7.01 11.99
CA PHE A 147 -13.53 5.85 11.16
C PHE A 147 -12.79 5.90 9.83
N PHE A 148 -12.52 7.10 9.31
CA PHE A 148 -11.71 7.29 8.11
C PHE A 148 -10.29 6.70 8.23
N THR A 149 -9.72 6.64 9.43
CA THR A 149 -8.38 6.08 9.63
C THR A 149 -8.29 4.59 9.29
N ILE A 150 -9.39 3.84 9.42
CA ILE A 150 -9.43 2.40 9.14
C ILE A 150 -9.16 2.13 7.66
N PRO A 151 -9.97 2.63 6.69
CA PRO A 151 -9.69 2.45 5.28
C PRO A 151 -8.38 3.11 4.86
N ALA A 152 -7.98 4.25 5.44
CA ALA A 152 -6.67 4.85 5.16
C ALA A 152 -5.51 3.93 5.57
N SER A 153 -5.62 3.24 6.71
CA SER A 153 -4.62 2.26 7.17
C SER A 153 -4.58 1.01 6.29
N ILE A 154 -5.74 0.51 5.87
CA ILE A 154 -5.82 -0.61 4.92
C ILE A 154 -5.16 -0.20 3.58
N TRP A 155 -5.45 1.01 3.12
CA TRP A 155 -4.86 1.57 1.91
C TRP A 155 -3.34 1.71 2.03
N PHE A 156 -2.85 2.17 3.18
CA PHE A 156 -1.43 2.19 3.49
C PHE A 156 -0.79 0.80 3.40
N LEU A 157 -1.40 -0.21 4.03
CA LEU A 157 -0.87 -1.58 4.01
C LEU A 157 -0.92 -2.23 2.64
N SER A 158 -1.82 -1.77 1.77
CA SER A 158 -1.89 -2.27 0.40
C SER A 158 -0.62 -1.98 -0.40
N TYR A 159 0.10 -0.87 -0.12
CA TYR A 159 1.43 -0.63 -0.69
C TYR A 159 2.41 -1.76 -0.35
N ALA A 160 2.48 -2.15 0.93
CA ALA A 160 3.36 -3.24 1.37
C ALA A 160 2.96 -4.58 0.74
N ALA A 161 1.65 -4.85 0.60
CA ALA A 161 1.16 -6.06 -0.04
C ALA A 161 1.55 -6.12 -1.52
N ILE A 162 1.30 -5.03 -2.26
CA ILE A 162 1.59 -4.92 -3.70
C ILE A 162 3.10 -5.05 -3.97
N ILE A 163 3.93 -4.32 -3.22
CA ILE A 163 5.39 -4.38 -3.40
C ILE A 163 5.92 -5.79 -3.08
N SER A 164 5.39 -6.43 -2.02
CA SER A 164 5.79 -7.79 -1.66
C SER A 164 5.38 -8.81 -2.74
N LEU A 165 4.17 -8.66 -3.30
CA LEU A 165 3.64 -9.50 -4.37
C LEU A 165 4.51 -9.41 -5.63
N ASN A 166 4.83 -8.18 -6.04
CA ASN A 166 5.72 -7.90 -7.17
C ASN A 166 7.08 -8.58 -7.00
N PHE A 167 7.68 -8.45 -5.82
CA PHE A 167 8.97 -9.07 -5.54
C PHE A 167 8.91 -10.61 -5.58
N LEU A 168 7.89 -11.20 -4.96
CA LEU A 168 7.72 -12.67 -4.93
C LEU A 168 7.61 -13.23 -6.35
N ILE A 169 6.86 -12.55 -7.21
CA ILE A 169 6.66 -13.02 -8.58
C ILE A 169 7.91 -12.86 -9.42
N PHE A 170 8.61 -11.73 -9.29
CA PHE A 170 9.88 -11.55 -9.96
C PHE A 170 10.89 -12.64 -9.56
N SER A 171 10.93 -12.98 -8.27
CA SER A 171 11.79 -14.06 -7.75
C SER A 171 11.42 -15.43 -8.33
N VAL A 172 10.12 -15.75 -8.41
CA VAL A 172 9.63 -17.00 -9.01
C VAL A 172 9.95 -17.06 -10.50
N PHE A 173 9.74 -15.96 -11.23
CA PHE A 173 10.07 -15.88 -12.65
C PHE A 173 11.56 -16.11 -12.91
N HIS A 174 12.43 -15.45 -12.15
CA HIS A 174 13.87 -15.63 -12.25
C HIS A 174 14.29 -17.09 -11.99
N PHE A 175 13.71 -17.75 -10.98
CA PHE A 175 13.97 -19.16 -10.68
C PHE A 175 13.66 -20.08 -11.88
N PHE A 176 12.49 -19.91 -12.51
CA PHE A 176 12.10 -20.71 -13.68
C PHE A 176 13.00 -20.46 -14.90
N HIS A 177 13.40 -19.21 -15.12
CA HIS A 177 14.32 -18.88 -16.20
C HIS A 177 15.67 -19.57 -16.03
N CYS A 178 16.26 -19.52 -14.83
CA CYS A 178 17.52 -20.22 -14.53
C CYS A 178 17.40 -21.74 -14.64
N LYS A 179 16.32 -22.35 -14.14
CA LYS A 179 16.11 -23.81 -14.20
C LYS A 179 16.04 -24.32 -15.65
N ASN A 180 15.30 -23.64 -16.52
CA ASN A 180 15.14 -24.03 -17.92
C ASN A 180 16.44 -23.90 -18.74
N HIS A 181 17.35 -23.00 -18.35
CA HIS A 181 18.67 -22.89 -18.99
C HIS A 181 19.62 -24.03 -18.58
N HIS A 182 19.55 -24.51 -17.34
CA HIS A 182 20.37 -25.64 -16.87
C HIS A 182 19.91 -27.00 -17.39
N GLN A 183 18.63 -27.17 -17.77
CA GLN A 183 18.14 -28.43 -18.37
C GLN A 183 18.42 -28.57 -19.88
N LYS A 184 18.93 -27.52 -20.53
CA LYS A 184 19.26 -27.52 -21.97
C LYS A 184 20.76 -27.72 -22.25
N GLN A 185 21.58 -27.97 -21.23
CA GLN A 185 22.99 -28.35 -21.32
C GLN A 185 23.15 -29.82 -20.94
#